data_AF-A0A9E3IMI7-F1
#
_entry.id   AF-A0A9E3IMI7-F1
#
_cell.length_a   1.000
_cell.length_b   1.000
_cell.length_c   1.000
_cell.angle_alpha   90.00
_cell.angle_beta   90.00
_cell.angle_gamma   90.00
#
_symmetry.space_group_name_H-M   'P 1'
#
loop_
_entity.id
_entity.type
_entity.pdbx_description
1 polymer ?
#
loop_
_entity_poly.entity_id
_entity_poly.type
_entity_poly.pdbx_seq_one_letter_code
_entity_poly.pdbx_strand_id
1 'polypeptide(L)'
;MHPRVKNYLIILLAFSTATGGVIAWQQTQRLNNLRASLLTARPAPAARAIAAAKSSDDSPKPAAAAQAKPADEVASAADNAAPPRQPRNTRPNLTAMLANPEFAKAWNLQQRAQLDNRFAGLFKQLNLSPDQLDKLKGLLVERQTTAMDVYAAAREKGVNPGQNREEIQKMVSDSQAEVDQSIRTTLGDTAYQQYQNYQNTQPQRTVVSQLDQRLSYSASPLTTAQTEFLVQALASTSPTATTGGGPDQLPAPGGPFGRSGANVPITDAVIQQAQGVLTPSQLDALRQLQAEQQAQLKLGQLFRAQQQQQRGK
;
A
#
# COMPACT_ATOMS: atom_id res chain seq x y z
N MET A 1 38.04 12.38 30.75
CA MET A 1 37.41 11.74 29.58
C MET A 1 37.94 10.32 29.43
N HIS A 2 37.08 9.31 29.55
CA HIS A 2 37.51 7.91 29.56
C HIS A 2 37.98 7.44 28.16
N PRO A 3 39.06 6.65 28.08
CA PRO A 3 39.65 6.19 26.81
C PRO A 3 38.68 5.38 25.94
N ARG A 4 37.67 4.76 26.55
CA ARG A 4 36.62 4.02 25.83
C ARG A 4 35.70 4.92 25.00
N VAL A 5 35.37 6.12 25.48
CA VAL A 5 34.51 7.09 24.77
C VAL A 5 35.20 7.63 23.51
N LYS A 6 36.53 7.79 23.56
CA LYS A 6 37.34 8.20 22.41
C LYS A 6 37.35 7.14 21.30
N ASN A 7 37.38 5.85 21.66
CA ASN A 7 37.37 4.77 20.69
C ASN A 7 36.00 4.61 19.99
N TYR A 8 34.89 4.82 20.70
CA TYR A 8 33.55 4.81 20.08
C TYR A 8 33.34 6.00 19.12
N LEU A 9 33.84 7.19 19.46
CA LEU A 9 33.78 8.35 18.56
C LEU A 9 34.60 8.17 17.28
N ILE A 10 35.75 7.50 17.35
CA ILE A 10 36.58 7.23 16.17
C ILE A 10 35.90 6.18 15.25
N ILE A 11 35.24 5.16 15.82
CA ILE A 11 34.51 4.15 15.04
C ILE A 11 33.28 4.78 14.36
N LEU A 12 32.56 5.66 15.06
CA LEU A 12 31.37 6.33 14.52
C LEU A 12 31.73 7.31 13.39
N LEU A 13 32.85 8.02 13.50
CA LEU A 13 33.39 8.89 12.45
C LEU A 13 33.93 8.11 11.24
N ALA A 14 34.52 6.94 11.47
CA ALA A 14 34.98 6.07 10.38
C ALA A 14 33.80 5.47 9.58
N PHE A 15 32.70 5.14 10.25
CA PHE A 15 31.50 4.59 9.61
C PHE A 15 30.74 5.62 8.77
N SER A 16 30.67 6.89 9.21
CA SER A 16 30.04 7.97 8.44
C SER A 16 30.85 8.36 7.20
N THR A 17 32.17 8.23 7.23
CA THR A 17 33.04 8.60 6.11
C THR A 17 33.06 7.50 5.04
N ALA A 18 33.00 6.23 5.44
CA ALA A 18 32.92 5.10 4.51
C ALA A 18 31.58 5.03 3.75
N THR A 19 30.45 5.38 4.39
CA THR A 19 29.13 5.42 3.75
C THR A 19 28.98 6.57 2.76
N GLY A 20 29.55 7.74 3.04
CA GLY A 20 29.57 8.87 2.10
C GLY A 20 30.41 8.60 0.84
N GLY A 21 31.56 7.93 0.98
CA GLY A 21 32.45 7.61 -0.14
C GLY A 21 31.85 6.60 -1.14
N VAL A 22 31.09 5.61 -0.66
CA VAL A 22 30.44 4.59 -1.51
C VAL A 22 29.29 5.19 -2.33
N ILE A 23 28.52 6.12 -1.74
CA ILE A 23 27.40 6.79 -2.43
C ILE A 23 27.91 7.75 -3.51
N ALA A 24 28.94 8.54 -3.23
CA ALA A 24 29.55 9.44 -4.22
C ALA A 24 30.18 8.67 -5.39
N TRP A 25 30.83 7.53 -5.11
CA TRP A 25 31.41 6.66 -6.14
C TRP A 25 30.34 6.01 -7.03
N GLN A 26 29.23 5.55 -6.46
CA GLN A 26 28.11 5.00 -7.23
C GLN A 26 27.39 6.05 -8.09
N GLN A 27 27.28 7.30 -7.62
CA GLN A 27 26.69 8.39 -8.40
C GLN A 27 27.57 8.78 -9.60
N THR A 28 28.89 8.75 -9.43
CA THR A 28 29.85 9.10 -10.49
C THR A 28 29.89 8.03 -11.59
N GLN A 29 29.81 6.74 -11.23
CA GLN A 29 29.68 5.62 -12.16
C GLN A 29 28.40 5.70 -13.01
N ARG A 30 27.28 6.12 -12.40
CA ARG A 30 25.98 6.26 -13.11
C ARG A 30 25.99 7.37 -14.14
N LEU A 31 26.60 8.52 -13.85
CA LEU A 31 26.71 9.64 -14.80
C LEU A 31 27.56 9.30 -16.02
N ASN A 32 28.67 8.56 -15.83
CA ASN A 32 29.54 8.15 -16.92
C ASN A 32 28.86 7.11 -17.84
N ASN A 33 28.13 6.16 -17.26
CA ASN A 33 27.37 5.16 -18.02
C ASN A 33 26.19 5.79 -18.80
N LEU A 34 25.52 6.81 -18.23
CA LEU A 34 24.45 7.56 -18.90
C LEU A 34 24.96 8.37 -20.10
N ARG A 35 26.12 9.02 -19.97
CA ARG A 35 26.75 9.73 -21.10
C ARG A 35 27.18 8.76 -22.20
N ALA A 36 27.75 7.60 -21.84
CA ALA A 36 28.10 6.56 -22.80
C ALA A 36 26.86 5.99 -23.53
N SER A 37 25.73 5.81 -22.85
CA SER A 37 24.48 5.33 -23.46
C SER A 37 23.82 6.37 -24.38
N LEU A 38 23.96 7.67 -24.09
CA LEU A 38 23.41 8.73 -24.94
C LEU A 38 24.26 8.96 -26.20
N LEU A 39 25.57 8.72 -26.13
CA LEU A 39 26.47 8.77 -27.28
C LEU A 39 26.32 7.54 -28.22
N THR A 40 25.76 6.43 -27.73
CA THR A 40 25.54 5.20 -28.50
C THR A 40 24.10 5.00 -28.98
N ALA A 41 23.12 5.70 -28.39
CA ALA A 41 21.73 5.67 -28.81
C ALA A 41 21.45 6.67 -29.96
N ARG A 42 21.78 6.28 -31.19
CA ARG A 42 21.20 6.86 -32.42
C ARG A 42 19.73 6.39 -32.55
N PRO A 43 18.75 7.22 -32.98
CA PRO A 43 17.34 6.87 -32.81
C PRO A 43 16.81 5.95 -33.94
N ALA A 44 16.05 4.91 -33.54
CA ALA A 44 14.80 4.35 -34.15
C ALA A 44 14.71 2.80 -34.06
N PRO A 45 13.54 2.23 -33.72
CA PRO A 45 12.59 1.82 -34.77
C PRO A 45 11.08 1.96 -34.42
N ALA A 46 10.68 2.87 -33.50
CA ALA A 46 9.26 3.07 -33.19
C ALA A 46 8.44 3.71 -34.34
N ALA A 47 9.10 4.35 -35.32
CA ALA A 47 8.43 5.01 -36.45
C ALA A 47 7.91 4.04 -37.54
N ARG A 48 8.32 2.77 -37.57
CA ARG A 48 7.90 1.81 -38.60
C ARG A 48 6.59 1.08 -38.30
N ALA A 49 6.20 0.96 -37.03
CA ALA A 49 5.00 0.21 -36.65
C ALA A 49 3.69 0.96 -36.95
N ILE A 50 3.72 2.30 -37.00
CA ILE A 50 2.52 3.14 -37.17
C ILE A 50 2.10 3.23 -38.64
N ALA A 51 3.01 2.96 -39.58
CA ALA A 51 2.72 3.01 -41.02
C ALA A 51 2.04 1.72 -41.55
N ALA A 52 2.27 0.56 -40.93
CA ALA A 52 1.75 -0.72 -41.42
C ALA A 52 0.27 -0.95 -41.07
N ALA A 53 -0.26 -0.28 -40.04
CA ALA A 53 -1.61 -0.51 -39.53
C ALA A 53 -2.73 0.26 -40.26
N LYS A 54 -2.40 1.10 -41.25
CA LYS A 54 -3.38 1.97 -41.95
C LYS A 54 -3.82 1.47 -43.33
N SER A 55 -3.40 0.28 -43.77
CA SER A 55 -3.52 -0.12 -45.19
C SER A 55 -4.40 -1.34 -45.47
N SER A 56 -5.20 -1.82 -44.51
CA SER A 56 -5.90 -3.10 -44.64
C SER A 56 -7.38 -3.01 -44.27
N ASP A 57 -8.15 -2.27 -45.07
CA ASP A 57 -9.62 -2.31 -45.03
C ASP A 57 -10.16 -2.19 -46.46
N ASP A 58 -10.34 -3.34 -47.13
CA ASP A 58 -11.34 -3.53 -48.19
C ASP A 58 -11.59 -5.04 -48.42
N SER A 59 -12.86 -5.43 -48.51
CA SER A 59 -13.40 -6.80 -48.76
C SER A 59 -13.70 -6.98 -50.27
N PRO A 60 -14.13 -8.13 -50.88
CA PRO A 60 -14.90 -9.26 -50.30
C PRO A 60 -14.66 -10.71 -50.87
N LYS A 61 -15.34 -11.67 -50.20
CA LYS A 61 -15.69 -13.10 -50.49
C LYS A 61 -16.38 -13.32 -51.87
N PRO A 62 -16.88 -14.54 -52.28
CA PRO A 62 -16.70 -15.96 -51.83
C PRO A 62 -16.60 -17.03 -52.97
N ALA A 63 -16.23 -18.29 -52.66
CA ALA A 63 -16.79 -19.50 -53.32
C ALA A 63 -16.51 -20.78 -52.51
N ALA A 64 -17.45 -21.72 -52.58
CA ALA A 64 -17.54 -22.97 -51.84
C ALA A 64 -17.00 -24.18 -52.64
N ALA A 65 -16.60 -25.27 -51.96
CA ALA A 65 -16.81 -26.66 -52.40
C ALA A 65 -16.41 -27.69 -51.32
N ALA A 66 -17.44 -28.35 -50.78
CA ALA A 66 -17.65 -29.81 -50.74
C ALA A 66 -16.51 -30.82 -50.40
N GLN A 67 -16.87 -31.70 -49.44
CA GLN A 67 -16.88 -33.18 -49.48
C GLN A 67 -15.96 -34.02 -48.55
N ALA A 68 -16.67 -34.81 -47.74
CA ALA A 68 -16.52 -36.25 -47.43
C ALA A 68 -15.61 -36.73 -46.27
N LYS A 69 -16.28 -37.50 -45.39
CA LYS A 69 -15.87 -38.40 -44.28
C LYS A 69 -15.81 -39.87 -44.81
N PRO A 70 -15.56 -40.95 -44.02
CA PRO A 70 -14.76 -41.20 -42.78
C PRO A 70 -14.03 -42.59 -42.74
N ALA A 71 -13.55 -42.98 -41.54
CA ALA A 71 -13.21 -44.35 -41.01
C ALA A 71 -11.83 -44.92 -41.41
N ASP A 72 -11.06 -45.64 -40.59
CA ASP A 72 -11.13 -46.17 -39.22
C ASP A 72 -9.66 -46.46 -38.80
N GLU A 73 -9.36 -46.62 -37.51
CA GLU A 73 -8.47 -47.67 -36.94
C GLU A 73 -7.96 -47.31 -35.53
N VAL A 74 -7.83 -48.36 -34.73
CA VAL A 74 -7.92 -48.49 -33.28
C VAL A 74 -6.56 -48.44 -32.55
N ALA A 75 -6.67 -48.23 -31.23
CA ALA A 75 -5.78 -48.67 -30.14
C ALA A 75 -4.53 -47.85 -29.81
N SER A 76 -4.51 -47.27 -28.59
CA SER A 76 -3.74 -47.85 -27.47
C SER A 76 -4.00 -47.08 -26.19
N ALA A 77 -4.34 -47.81 -25.14
CA ALA A 77 -4.47 -47.31 -23.77
C ALA A 77 -3.16 -47.57 -23.00
N ALA A 78 -2.97 -46.73 -21.98
CA ALA A 78 -2.12 -46.89 -20.82
C ALA A 78 -0.78 -46.13 -20.80
N ASP A 79 -0.68 -45.38 -19.70
CA ASP A 79 0.49 -44.99 -18.94
C ASP A 79 1.00 -43.57 -19.12
N ASN A 80 0.53 -42.69 -18.23
CA ASN A 80 1.25 -41.49 -17.82
C ASN A 80 0.85 -41.15 -16.39
N ALA A 81 1.69 -41.59 -15.45
CA ALA A 81 1.72 -41.10 -14.08
C ALA A 81 1.85 -39.57 -14.09
N ALA A 82 0.86 -38.88 -13.53
CA ALA A 82 0.90 -37.44 -13.38
C ALA A 82 2.05 -37.05 -12.43
N PRO A 83 2.96 -36.13 -12.81
CA PRO A 83 3.98 -35.64 -11.90
C PRO A 83 3.32 -34.88 -10.74
N PRO A 84 3.90 -34.89 -9.53
CA PRO A 84 3.36 -34.17 -8.39
C PRO A 84 3.25 -32.69 -8.75
N ARG A 85 2.02 -32.16 -8.67
CA ARG A 85 1.72 -30.75 -8.89
C ARG A 85 2.49 -29.93 -7.84
N GLN A 86 3.66 -29.43 -8.21
CA GLN A 86 4.29 -28.34 -7.47
C GLN A 86 3.28 -27.18 -7.42
N PRO A 87 3.02 -26.58 -6.25
CA PRO A 87 2.19 -25.39 -6.18
C PRO A 87 2.88 -24.32 -7.02
N ARG A 88 2.35 -24.07 -8.21
CA ARG A 88 2.79 -23.00 -9.08
C ARG A 88 2.54 -21.73 -8.27
N ASN A 89 3.61 -21.17 -7.72
CA ASN A 89 3.53 -19.91 -6.99
C ASN A 89 3.38 -18.83 -8.05
N THR A 90 2.19 -18.74 -8.65
CA THR A 90 1.83 -17.83 -9.75
C THR A 90 1.66 -16.39 -9.26
N ARG A 91 2.39 -16.01 -8.22
CA ARG A 91 2.49 -14.63 -7.78
C ARG A 91 3.69 -14.01 -8.47
N PRO A 92 3.49 -12.94 -9.27
CA PRO A 92 4.62 -12.25 -9.86
C PRO A 92 5.62 -11.86 -8.78
N ASN A 93 6.89 -12.21 -8.98
CA ASN A 93 7.95 -11.89 -8.04
C ASN A 93 8.20 -10.38 -8.13
N LEU A 94 7.59 -9.61 -7.23
CA LEU A 94 7.72 -8.14 -7.17
C LEU A 94 9.19 -7.71 -7.17
N THR A 95 10.07 -8.46 -6.51
CA THR A 95 11.51 -8.23 -6.46
C THR A 95 12.16 -8.31 -7.86
N ALA A 96 11.73 -9.26 -8.70
CA ALA A 96 12.22 -9.38 -10.07
C ALA A 96 11.69 -8.26 -10.99
N MET A 97 10.48 -7.75 -10.73
CA MET A 97 9.91 -6.63 -11.47
C MET A 97 10.60 -5.30 -11.12
N LEU A 98 10.97 -5.10 -9.85
CA LEU A 98 11.71 -3.92 -9.38
C LEU A 98 13.14 -3.85 -9.94
N ALA A 99 13.70 -4.95 -10.44
CA ALA A 99 14.97 -4.94 -11.17
C ALA A 99 14.86 -4.21 -12.53
N ASN A 100 13.65 -4.04 -13.08
CA ASN A 100 13.42 -3.20 -14.25
C ASN A 100 13.34 -1.72 -13.81
N PRO A 101 14.22 -0.83 -14.32
CA PRO A 101 14.26 0.57 -13.91
C PRO A 101 13.00 1.36 -14.28
N GLU A 102 12.30 1.01 -15.37
CA GLU A 102 11.03 1.66 -15.73
C GLU A 102 9.92 1.27 -14.76
N PHE A 103 9.83 -0.02 -14.42
CA PHE A 103 8.87 -0.51 -13.44
C PHE A 103 9.12 0.10 -12.05
N ALA A 104 10.38 0.15 -11.60
CA ALA A 104 10.74 0.76 -10.32
C ALA A 104 10.34 2.24 -10.25
N LYS A 105 10.56 3.01 -11.32
CA LYS A 105 10.11 4.41 -11.42
C LYS A 105 8.60 4.54 -11.36
N ALA A 106 7.87 3.73 -12.15
CA ALA A 106 6.41 3.75 -12.17
C ALA A 106 5.81 3.35 -10.81
N TRP A 107 6.39 2.32 -10.17
CA TRP A 107 5.99 1.88 -8.83
C TRP A 107 6.20 2.96 -7.78
N ASN A 108 7.35 3.64 -7.78
CA ASN A 108 7.61 4.74 -6.85
C ASN A 108 6.62 5.89 -7.06
N LEU A 109 6.37 6.29 -8.31
CA LEU A 109 5.38 7.32 -8.64
C LEU A 109 3.98 6.93 -8.13
N GLN A 110 3.58 5.68 -8.34
CA GLN A 110 2.30 5.16 -7.83
C GLN A 110 2.23 5.22 -6.30
N GLN A 111 3.28 4.80 -5.58
CA GLN A 111 3.33 4.86 -4.12
C GLN A 111 3.18 6.30 -3.61
N ARG A 112 3.89 7.25 -4.23
CA ARG A 112 3.76 8.68 -3.88
C ARG A 112 2.34 9.21 -4.12
N ALA A 113 1.71 8.85 -5.23
CA ALA A 113 0.32 9.24 -5.51
C ALA A 113 -0.68 8.63 -4.50
N GLN A 114 -0.45 7.39 -4.05
CA GLN A 114 -1.27 6.78 -3.00
C GLN A 114 -1.12 7.51 -1.66
N LEU A 115 0.11 7.91 -1.31
CA LEU A 115 0.36 8.72 -0.11
C LEU A 115 -0.30 10.10 -0.23
N ASP A 116 -0.27 10.72 -1.40
CA ASP A 116 -0.95 11.99 -1.64
C ASP A 116 -2.43 11.90 -1.34
N ASN A 117 -3.11 10.87 -1.85
CA ASN A 117 -4.54 10.69 -1.56
C ASN A 117 -4.81 10.41 -0.08
N ARG A 118 -3.99 9.55 0.54
CA ARG A 118 -4.18 9.13 1.94
C ARG A 118 -3.88 10.23 2.95
N PHE A 119 -2.91 11.08 2.68
CA PHE A 119 -2.41 12.12 3.58
C PHE A 119 -2.71 13.55 3.10
N ALA A 120 -3.54 13.72 2.06
CA ALA A 120 -3.92 15.04 1.52
C ALA A 120 -4.37 16.02 2.61
N GLY A 121 -5.25 15.59 3.52
CA GLY A 121 -5.73 16.41 4.63
C GLY A 121 -4.59 16.85 5.55
N LEU A 122 -3.72 15.91 5.93
CA LEU A 122 -2.54 16.19 6.74
C LEU A 122 -1.59 17.18 6.04
N PHE A 123 -1.29 16.97 4.76
CA PHE A 123 -0.36 17.82 4.01
C PHE A 123 -0.87 19.26 3.91
N LYS A 124 -2.18 19.44 3.73
CA LYS A 124 -2.81 20.77 3.78
C LYS A 124 -2.71 21.39 5.17
N GLN A 125 -2.92 20.61 6.22
CA GLN A 125 -2.89 21.10 7.61
C GLN A 125 -1.47 21.47 8.08
N LEU A 126 -0.46 20.69 7.70
CA LEU A 126 0.93 20.93 8.10
C LEU A 126 1.55 22.13 7.38
N ASN A 127 1.00 22.54 6.23
CA ASN A 127 1.47 23.67 5.43
C ASN A 127 3.00 23.70 5.22
N LEU A 128 3.57 22.53 4.90
CA LEU A 128 5.01 22.34 4.71
C LEU A 128 5.49 23.01 3.42
N SER A 129 6.76 23.43 3.39
CA SER A 129 7.40 23.81 2.13
C SER A 129 7.43 22.64 1.13
N PRO A 130 7.48 22.90 -0.18
CA PRO A 130 7.55 21.84 -1.19
C PRO A 130 8.68 20.83 -0.94
N ASP A 131 9.85 21.29 -0.51
CA ASP A 131 11.00 20.44 -0.21
C ASP A 131 10.78 19.56 1.02
N GLN A 132 10.20 20.12 2.10
CA GLN A 132 9.87 19.34 3.30
C GLN A 132 8.78 18.31 3.02
N LEU A 133 7.78 18.66 2.20
CA LEU A 133 6.73 17.75 1.78
C LEU A 133 7.30 16.61 0.92
N ASP A 134 8.20 16.90 -0.02
CA ASP A 134 8.83 15.89 -0.86
C ASP A 134 9.68 14.92 -0.04
N LYS A 135 10.44 15.45 0.93
CA LYS A 135 11.21 14.67 1.90
C LYS A 135 10.31 13.80 2.78
N LEU A 136 9.22 14.36 3.32
CA LEU A 136 8.24 13.61 4.10
C LEU A 136 7.66 12.45 3.29
N LYS A 137 7.22 12.69 2.05
CA LYS A 137 6.71 11.64 1.16
C LYS A 137 7.74 10.53 0.93
N GLY A 138 9.02 10.89 0.75
CA GLY A 138 10.12 9.93 0.66
C GLY A 138 10.19 9.03 1.90
N LEU A 139 10.22 9.63 3.09
CA LEU A 139 10.25 8.90 4.37
C LEU A 139 9.02 8.04 4.59
N LEU A 140 7.83 8.45 4.13
CA LEU A 140 6.62 7.65 4.22
C LEU A 140 6.66 6.41 3.31
N VAL A 141 7.20 6.53 2.09
CA VAL A 141 7.43 5.38 1.21
C VAL A 141 8.47 4.43 1.83
N GLU A 142 9.55 4.98 2.37
CA GLU A 142 10.59 4.21 3.05
C GLU A 142 10.00 3.44 4.24
N ARG A 143 9.20 4.09 5.09
CA ARG A 143 8.51 3.44 6.20
C ARG A 143 7.60 2.30 5.74
N GLN A 144 6.89 2.49 4.63
CA GLN A 144 5.99 1.48 4.06
C GLN A 144 6.75 0.27 3.50
N THR A 145 7.98 0.46 3.03
CA THR A 145 8.81 -0.59 2.40
C THR A 145 9.80 -1.23 3.36
N THR A 146 10.11 -0.56 4.48
CA THR A 146 11.06 -1.01 5.52
C THR A 146 10.84 -2.46 5.93
N ALA A 147 9.60 -2.86 6.21
CA ALA A 147 9.31 -4.23 6.62
C ALA A 147 9.69 -5.23 5.52
N MET A 148 9.31 -4.96 4.26
CA MET A 148 9.64 -5.82 3.13
C MET A 148 11.15 -5.94 2.92
N ASP A 149 11.88 -4.85 3.09
CA ASP A 149 13.34 -4.83 2.94
C ASP A 149 14.03 -5.64 4.05
N VAL A 150 13.56 -5.51 5.29
CA VAL A 150 14.03 -6.33 6.42
C VAL A 150 13.74 -7.82 6.18
N TYR A 151 12.55 -8.18 5.70
CA TYR A 151 12.23 -9.58 5.36
C TYR A 151 13.09 -10.11 4.20
N ALA A 152 13.36 -9.28 3.19
CA ALA A 152 14.23 -9.66 2.08
C ALA A 152 15.67 -9.91 2.56
N ALA A 153 16.23 -8.98 3.33
CA ALA A 153 17.57 -9.11 3.90
C ALA A 153 17.69 -10.30 4.87
N ALA A 154 16.66 -10.56 5.68
CA ALA A 154 16.62 -11.72 6.56
C ALA A 154 16.66 -13.03 5.74
N ARG A 155 15.88 -13.12 4.66
CA ARG A 155 15.88 -14.30 3.77
C ARG A 155 17.22 -14.51 3.08
N GLU A 156 17.88 -13.46 2.61
CA GLU A 156 19.22 -13.55 2.00
C GLU A 156 20.27 -14.10 2.97
N LYS A 157 20.13 -13.77 4.26
CA LYS A 157 20.97 -14.30 5.34
C LYS A 157 20.57 -15.69 5.83
N GLY A 158 19.60 -16.33 5.19
CA GLY A 158 19.10 -17.66 5.57
C GLY A 158 18.25 -17.67 6.85
N VAL A 159 17.81 -16.50 7.34
CA VAL A 159 16.94 -16.40 8.52
C VAL A 159 15.52 -16.80 8.13
N ASN A 160 15.00 -17.85 8.75
CA ASN A 160 13.66 -18.35 8.48
C ASN A 160 12.61 -17.58 9.30
N PRO A 161 11.65 -16.88 8.67
CA PRO A 161 10.63 -16.09 9.39
C PRO A 161 9.70 -16.92 10.29
N GLY A 162 9.57 -18.23 10.02
CA GLY A 162 8.79 -19.13 10.86
C GLY A 162 9.48 -19.51 12.17
N GLN A 163 10.82 -19.43 12.23
CA GLN A 163 11.63 -19.83 13.39
C GLN A 163 12.13 -18.61 14.17
N ASN A 164 12.47 -17.53 13.47
CA ASN A 164 13.07 -16.32 14.05
C ASN A 164 12.10 -15.15 14.03
N ARG A 165 10.82 -15.42 14.28
CA ARG A 165 9.77 -14.41 14.18
C ARG A 165 10.11 -13.19 15.03
N GLU A 166 10.35 -13.38 16.32
CA GLU A 166 10.65 -12.30 17.27
C GLU A 166 11.86 -11.46 16.87
N GLU A 167 12.91 -12.09 16.32
CA GLU A 167 14.11 -11.40 15.85
C GLU A 167 13.81 -10.51 14.64
N ILE A 168 13.08 -11.02 13.65
CA ILE A 168 12.67 -10.25 12.48
C ILE A 168 11.71 -9.12 12.88
N GLN A 169 10.78 -9.40 13.78
CA GLN A 169 9.86 -8.41 14.34
C GLN A 169 10.63 -7.26 15.01
N LYS A 170 11.64 -7.59 15.81
CA LYS A 170 12.54 -6.60 16.40
C LYS A 170 13.31 -5.81 15.34
N MET A 171 13.89 -6.45 14.33
CA MET A 171 14.60 -5.76 13.24
C MET A 171 13.68 -4.79 12.49
N VAL A 172 12.44 -5.19 12.22
CA VAL A 172 11.43 -4.32 11.58
C VAL A 172 11.12 -3.13 12.48
N SER A 173 10.86 -3.37 13.77
CA SER A 173 10.58 -2.32 14.75
C SER A 173 11.73 -1.31 14.87
N ASP A 174 12.97 -1.79 14.99
CA ASP A 174 14.15 -0.95 15.14
C ASP A 174 14.36 -0.10 13.86
N SER A 175 14.22 -0.71 12.67
CA SER A 175 14.33 0.02 11.39
C SER A 175 13.22 1.05 11.21
N GLN A 176 11.97 0.73 11.61
CA GLN A 176 10.88 1.70 11.56
C GLN A 176 11.11 2.87 12.52
N ALA A 177 11.69 2.63 13.70
CA ALA A 177 12.00 3.68 14.66
C ALA A 177 13.02 4.70 14.11
N GLU A 178 14.00 4.24 13.32
CA GLU A 178 14.96 5.13 12.64
C GLU A 178 14.28 6.03 11.60
N VAL A 179 13.36 5.47 10.80
CA VAL A 179 12.58 6.24 9.84
C VAL A 179 11.64 7.21 10.57
N ASP A 180 10.98 6.78 11.64
CA ASP A 180 10.11 7.63 12.45
C ASP A 180 10.87 8.79 13.11
N GLN A 181 12.11 8.56 13.55
CA GLN A 181 12.99 9.63 14.05
C GLN A 181 13.37 10.62 12.94
N SER A 182 13.59 10.13 11.71
CA SER A 182 13.84 10.99 10.54
C SER A 182 12.61 11.82 10.15
N ILE A 183 11.41 11.25 10.26
CA ILE A 183 10.15 11.97 10.08
C ILE A 183 10.01 13.04 11.16
N ARG A 184 10.22 12.68 12.43
CA ARG A 184 10.17 13.63 13.56
C ARG A 184 11.16 14.78 13.39
N THR A 185 12.38 14.51 12.96
CA THR A 185 13.40 15.54 12.69
C THR A 185 13.01 16.47 11.55
N THR A 186 12.34 15.93 10.52
CA THR A 186 11.90 16.72 9.36
C THR A 186 10.69 17.60 9.67
N LEU A 187 9.78 17.12 10.53
CA LEU A 187 8.54 17.82 10.89
C LEU A 187 8.68 18.73 12.13
N GLY A 188 9.57 18.38 13.06
CA GLY A 188 9.54 18.90 14.43
C GLY A 188 8.47 18.22 15.28
N ASP A 189 8.54 18.42 16.60
CA ASP A 189 7.74 17.68 17.57
C ASP A 189 6.22 17.87 17.40
N THR A 190 5.76 19.11 17.20
CA THR A 190 4.33 19.41 17.09
C THR A 190 3.70 18.79 15.83
N ALA A 191 4.32 18.97 14.67
CA ALA A 191 3.84 18.39 13.42
C ALA A 191 3.99 16.87 13.39
N TYR A 192 4.99 16.32 14.09
CA TYR A 192 5.10 14.88 14.27
C TYR A 192 3.94 14.30 15.09
N GLN A 193 3.50 14.97 16.15
CA GLN A 193 2.29 14.56 16.90
C GLN A 193 1.04 14.61 16.02
N GLN A 194 0.89 15.65 15.19
CA GLN A 194 -0.22 15.73 14.22
C GLN A 194 -0.17 14.58 13.21
N TYR A 195 1.01 14.24 12.71
CA TYR A 195 1.22 13.07 11.86
C TYR A 195 0.85 11.75 12.56
N GLN A 196 1.30 11.53 13.79
CA GLN A 196 0.97 10.33 14.56
C GLN A 196 -0.55 10.20 14.77
N ASN A 197 -1.20 11.28 15.21
CA ASN A 197 -2.64 11.31 15.39
C ASN A 197 -3.37 11.01 14.08
N TYR A 198 -2.97 11.67 12.99
CA TYR A 198 -3.59 11.47 11.68
C TYR A 198 -3.48 10.01 11.21
N GLN A 199 -2.36 9.34 11.49
CA GLN A 199 -2.18 7.92 11.18
C GLN A 199 -3.02 7.00 12.04
N ASN A 200 -3.05 7.25 13.35
CA ASN A 200 -3.81 6.44 14.30
C ASN A 200 -5.32 6.51 14.05
N THR A 201 -5.79 7.63 13.47
CA THR A 201 -7.20 7.83 13.16
C THR A 201 -7.58 7.55 11.70
N GLN A 202 -6.73 6.85 10.93
CA GLN A 202 -7.01 6.53 9.52
C GLN A 202 -8.32 5.74 9.30
N PRO A 203 -8.65 4.71 10.11
CA PRO A 203 -9.93 4.01 9.98
C PRO A 203 -11.13 4.94 10.15
N GLN A 204 -11.06 5.85 11.13
CA GLN A 204 -12.11 6.84 11.41
C GLN A 204 -12.23 7.84 10.25
N ARG A 205 -11.10 8.32 9.71
CA ARG A 205 -11.07 9.21 8.54
C ARG A 205 -11.71 8.58 7.31
N THR A 206 -11.62 7.26 7.15
CA THR A 206 -12.29 6.56 6.07
C THR A 206 -13.81 6.66 6.20
N VAL A 207 -14.35 6.47 7.41
CA VAL A 207 -15.80 6.62 7.66
C VAL A 207 -16.25 8.07 7.41
N VAL A 208 -15.49 9.05 7.89
CA VAL A 208 -15.83 10.47 7.67
C VAL A 208 -15.73 10.86 6.19
N SER A 209 -14.77 10.30 5.44
CA SER A 209 -14.68 10.52 3.99
C SER A 209 -15.88 9.91 3.24
N GLN A 210 -16.42 8.77 3.68
CA GLN A 210 -17.65 8.21 3.11
C GLN A 210 -18.85 9.11 3.38
N LEU A 211 -18.92 9.73 4.56
CA LEU A 211 -19.95 10.70 4.88
C LEU A 211 -19.82 11.95 3.99
N ASP A 212 -18.61 12.49 3.85
CA ASP A 212 -18.33 13.65 3.01
C ASP A 212 -18.69 13.39 1.53
N GLN A 213 -18.37 12.20 1.00
CA GLN A 213 -18.77 11.77 -0.34
C GLN A 213 -20.29 11.69 -0.55
N ARG A 214 -21.07 11.39 0.49
CA ARG A 214 -22.55 11.43 0.39
C ARG A 214 -23.08 12.85 0.40
N LEU A 215 -22.45 13.70 1.20
CA LEU A 215 -22.79 15.10 1.32
C LEU A 215 -22.31 15.94 0.14
N SER A 216 -21.46 15.40 -0.75
CA SER A 216 -20.92 16.13 -1.91
C SER A 216 -21.98 16.61 -2.89
N TYR A 217 -23.16 15.98 -2.93
CA TYR A 217 -24.31 16.39 -3.74
C TYR A 217 -25.29 17.29 -2.97
N SER A 218 -25.03 17.53 -1.69
CA SER A 218 -25.84 18.41 -0.84
C SER A 218 -25.26 19.82 -0.81
N ALA A 219 -26.08 20.80 -0.42
CA ALA A 219 -25.61 22.16 -0.15
C ALA A 219 -24.85 22.29 1.19
N SER A 220 -24.53 21.19 1.88
CA SER A 220 -23.96 21.19 3.23
C SER A 220 -22.77 20.21 3.36
N PRO A 221 -21.67 20.40 2.59
CA PRO A 221 -20.46 19.59 2.76
C PRO A 221 -19.89 19.72 4.18
N LEU A 222 -19.10 18.75 4.63
CA LEU A 222 -18.44 18.87 5.92
C LEU A 222 -17.35 19.95 5.86
N THR A 223 -17.31 20.81 6.88
CA THR A 223 -16.17 21.71 7.06
C THR A 223 -14.99 20.92 7.64
N THR A 224 -13.76 21.41 7.44
CA THR A 224 -12.55 20.77 8.00
C THR A 224 -12.65 20.59 9.53
N ALA A 225 -13.22 21.57 10.24
CA ALA A 225 -13.42 21.47 11.68
C ALA A 225 -14.42 20.36 12.05
N GLN A 226 -15.52 20.22 11.31
CA GLN A 226 -16.49 19.13 11.50
C GLN A 226 -15.88 17.76 11.19
N THR A 227 -15.04 17.66 10.15
CA THR A 227 -14.31 16.43 9.82
C THR A 227 -13.41 16.00 10.97
N GLU A 228 -12.56 16.89 11.47
CA GLU A 228 -11.65 16.56 12.58
C GLU A 228 -12.41 16.21 13.87
N PHE A 229 -13.50 16.93 14.16
CA PHE A 229 -14.37 16.61 15.28
C PHE A 229 -14.94 15.19 15.18
N LEU A 230 -15.49 14.81 14.03
CA LEU A 230 -16.05 13.47 13.83
C LEU A 230 -14.99 12.37 13.90
N VAL A 231 -13.80 12.62 13.36
CA VAL A 231 -12.67 11.69 13.47
C VAL A 231 -12.32 11.44 14.94
N GLN A 232 -12.25 12.49 15.75
CA GLN A 232 -11.94 12.39 17.17
C GLN A 232 -13.08 11.72 17.97
N ALA A 233 -14.33 12.07 17.68
CA ALA A 233 -15.51 11.45 18.28
C ALA A 233 -15.50 9.93 18.03
N LEU A 234 -15.34 9.52 16.76
CA LEU A 234 -15.23 8.12 16.38
C LEU A 234 -14.05 7.43 17.06
N ALA A 235 -12.89 8.08 17.16
CA ALA A 235 -11.72 7.50 17.82
C ALA A 235 -11.95 7.28 19.32
N SER A 236 -12.66 8.20 19.99
CA SER A 236 -12.95 8.12 21.43
C SER A 236 -13.99 7.06 21.80
N THR A 237 -14.93 6.77 20.89
CA THR A 237 -16.01 5.79 21.12
C THR A 237 -15.74 4.43 20.50
N SER A 238 -14.70 4.31 19.66
CA SER A 238 -14.28 3.02 19.15
C SER A 238 -13.89 2.17 20.34
N PRO A 239 -14.45 0.96 20.54
CA PRO A 239 -13.87 0.05 21.50
C PRO A 239 -12.40 -0.07 21.11
N THR A 240 -11.50 0.30 22.04
CA THR A 240 -10.07 0.10 21.87
C THR A 240 -9.95 -1.33 21.38
N ALA A 241 -9.62 -1.52 20.10
CA ALA A 241 -9.21 -2.83 19.64
C ALA A 241 -8.04 -3.11 20.56
N THR A 242 -8.23 -4.00 21.54
CA THR A 242 -7.19 -4.43 22.45
C THR A 242 -5.99 -4.62 21.56
N THR A 243 -4.97 -3.80 21.79
CA THR A 243 -3.68 -3.83 21.11
C THR A 243 -3.00 -5.14 21.50
N GLY A 244 -3.59 -6.26 21.08
CA GLY A 244 -3.08 -7.63 21.18
C GLY A 244 -2.49 -8.08 19.85
N GLY A 245 -2.45 -7.19 18.86
CA GLY A 245 -1.43 -7.21 17.83
C GLY A 245 -0.57 -5.99 18.04
N GLY A 246 0.73 -6.16 18.30
CA GLY A 246 1.70 -5.08 18.13
C GLY A 246 1.63 -4.49 16.71
N PRO A 247 2.48 -3.52 16.36
CA PRO A 247 2.61 -2.98 15.00
C PRO A 247 3.03 -4.00 13.91
N ASP A 248 2.82 -5.30 14.17
CA ASP A 248 3.48 -6.45 13.59
C ASP A 248 2.50 -7.57 13.19
N GLN A 249 1.34 -7.16 12.69
CA GLN A 249 0.53 -8.04 11.85
C GLN A 249 0.72 -7.60 10.41
N LEU A 250 1.73 -8.23 9.79
CA LEU A 250 1.86 -8.38 8.35
C LEU A 250 0.47 -8.46 7.70
N PRO A 251 0.16 -7.62 6.70
CA PRO A 251 -1.06 -7.80 5.94
C PRO A 251 -1.03 -9.21 5.33
N ALA A 252 -2.03 -10.02 5.66
CA ALA A 252 -2.25 -11.30 4.98
C ALA A 252 -2.21 -11.04 3.47
N PRO A 253 -1.46 -11.82 2.67
CA PRO A 253 -1.27 -11.51 1.28
C PRO A 253 -2.55 -11.86 0.52
N GLY A 254 -3.40 -10.85 0.33
CA GLY A 254 -4.71 -10.96 -0.30
C GLY A 254 -5.19 -9.60 -0.78
N GLY A 255 -4.67 -9.16 -1.93
CA GLY A 255 -5.15 -8.01 -2.69
C GLY A 255 -4.70 -6.62 -2.18
N PRO A 256 -4.73 -5.58 -3.04
CA PRO A 256 -4.39 -4.20 -2.68
C PRO A 256 -5.38 -3.55 -1.70
N PHE A 257 -6.38 -4.31 -1.24
CA PHE A 257 -7.32 -3.95 -0.19
C PHE A 257 -7.11 -4.91 0.98
N GLY A 258 -6.06 -4.66 1.77
CA GLY A 258 -5.87 -5.37 3.02
C GLY A 258 -7.15 -5.28 3.85
N ARG A 259 -7.74 -6.44 4.17
CA ARG A 259 -8.89 -6.61 5.07
C ARG A 259 -8.53 -6.26 6.52
N SER A 260 -8.00 -5.07 6.74
CA SER A 260 -7.94 -4.39 8.04
C SER A 260 -8.71 -3.06 7.96
N GLY A 261 -9.82 -3.05 7.23
CA GLY A 261 -10.89 -2.10 7.49
C GLY A 261 -11.63 -2.60 8.71
N ALA A 262 -11.07 -2.39 9.91
CA ALA A 262 -11.87 -2.44 11.12
C ALA A 262 -13.04 -1.47 10.87
N ASN A 263 -14.24 -2.00 10.67
CA ASN A 263 -15.42 -1.17 10.44
C ASN A 263 -15.63 -0.39 11.75
N VAL A 264 -15.17 0.86 11.78
CA VAL A 264 -15.33 1.75 12.92
C VAL A 264 -16.83 1.96 13.10
N PRO A 265 -17.43 1.48 14.22
CA PRO A 265 -18.87 1.59 14.40
C PRO A 265 -19.24 3.04 14.69
N ILE A 266 -20.25 3.54 13.99
CA ILE A 266 -20.90 4.80 14.37
C ILE A 266 -21.85 4.48 15.53
N THR A 267 -21.45 4.84 16.75
CA THR A 267 -22.26 4.59 17.95
C THR A 267 -23.25 5.73 18.18
N ASP A 268 -24.29 5.48 18.98
CA ASP A 268 -25.26 6.53 19.36
C ASP A 268 -24.59 7.68 20.13
N ALA A 269 -23.50 7.40 20.84
CA ALA A 269 -22.68 8.42 21.50
C ALA A 269 -22.02 9.37 20.50
N VAL A 270 -21.55 8.88 19.35
CA VAL A 270 -21.03 9.73 18.26
C VAL A 270 -22.13 10.61 17.70
N ILE A 271 -23.33 10.06 17.48
CA ILE A 271 -24.49 10.82 17.01
C ILE A 271 -24.85 11.94 18.00
N GLN A 272 -24.85 11.65 19.31
CA GLN A 272 -25.13 12.63 20.36
C GLN A 272 -24.08 13.75 20.40
N GLN A 273 -22.79 13.41 20.34
CA GLN A 273 -21.71 14.40 20.29
C GLN A 273 -21.80 15.29 19.04
N ALA A 274 -22.25 14.73 17.91
CA ALA A 274 -22.35 15.44 16.65
C ALA A 274 -23.52 16.46 16.58
N GLN A 275 -24.53 16.38 17.45
CA GLN A 275 -25.75 17.21 17.34
C GLN A 275 -25.50 18.72 17.49
N GLY A 276 -24.46 19.12 18.23
CA GLY A 276 -24.10 20.52 18.43
C GLY A 276 -23.10 21.08 17.41
N VAL A 277 -22.55 20.23 16.54
CA VAL A 277 -21.45 20.58 15.62
C VAL A 277 -21.87 20.41 14.16
N LEU A 278 -22.73 19.42 13.88
CA LEU A 278 -23.25 19.16 12.54
C LEU A 278 -24.59 19.87 12.31
N THR A 279 -24.84 20.21 11.05
CA THR A 279 -26.17 20.67 10.62
C THR A 279 -27.18 19.51 10.65
N PRO A 280 -28.50 19.77 10.64
CA PRO A 280 -29.51 18.72 10.59
C PRO A 280 -29.31 17.77 9.38
N SER A 281 -29.02 18.31 8.20
CA SER A 281 -28.77 17.52 6.99
C SER A 281 -27.54 16.61 7.11
N GLN A 282 -26.46 17.09 7.73
CA GLN A 282 -25.25 16.31 7.99
C GLN A 282 -25.49 15.21 9.03
N LEU A 283 -26.26 15.50 10.07
CA LEU A 283 -26.62 14.54 11.11
C LEU A 283 -27.49 13.41 10.56
N ASP A 284 -28.43 13.71 9.67
CA ASP A 284 -29.27 12.72 9.03
C ASP A 284 -28.46 11.79 8.12
N ALA A 285 -27.51 12.33 7.36
CA ALA A 285 -26.57 11.53 6.57
C ALA A 285 -25.70 10.61 7.46
N LEU A 286 -25.26 11.09 8.62
CA LEU A 286 -24.50 10.28 9.59
C LEU A 286 -25.35 9.14 10.17
N ARG A 287 -26.62 9.40 10.51
CA ARG A 287 -27.59 8.37 10.97
C ARG A 287 -27.87 7.33 9.89
N GLN A 288 -27.99 7.75 8.63
CA GLN A 288 -28.17 6.82 7.53
C GLN A 288 -26.96 5.89 7.38
N LEU A 289 -25.74 6.45 7.47
CA LEU A 289 -24.51 5.66 7.42
C LEU A 289 -24.44 4.65 8.59
N GLN A 290 -24.87 5.04 9.79
CA GLN A 290 -24.99 4.14 10.94
C GLN A 290 -25.97 2.99 10.66
N ALA A 291 -27.17 3.29 10.16
CA ALA A 291 -28.19 2.29 9.86
C ALA A 291 -27.70 1.26 8.81
N GLU A 292 -26.97 1.72 7.80
CA GLU A 292 -26.36 0.85 6.80
C GLU A 292 -25.27 -0.06 7.40
N GLN A 293 -24.42 0.45 8.28
CA GLN A 293 -23.44 -0.38 8.99
C GLN A 293 -24.14 -1.49 9.80
N GLN A 294 -25.22 -1.17 10.50
CA GLN A 294 -26.00 -2.15 11.26
C GLN A 294 -26.68 -3.19 10.36
N ALA A 295 -27.23 -2.76 9.22
CA ALA A 295 -27.84 -3.65 8.24
C ALA A 295 -26.80 -4.64 7.65
N GLN A 296 -25.60 -4.16 7.33
CA GLN A 296 -24.50 -5.01 6.86
C GLN A 296 -24.08 -6.05 7.90
N LEU A 297 -23.97 -5.64 9.17
CA LEU A 297 -23.64 -6.55 10.28
C LEU A 297 -24.71 -7.63 10.46
N LYS A 298 -26.00 -7.24 10.44
CA LYS A 298 -27.13 -8.16 10.55
C LYS A 298 -27.16 -9.15 9.38
N LEU A 299 -26.95 -8.67 8.15
CA LEU A 299 -26.91 -9.51 6.96
C LEU A 299 -25.76 -10.54 7.05
N GLY A 300 -24.57 -10.11 7.50
CA GLY A 300 -23.44 -11.01 7.73
C GLY A 300 -23.68 -12.06 8.83
N GLN A 301 -24.47 -11.74 9.86
CA GLN A 301 -24.89 -12.72 10.87
C GLN A 301 -25.86 -13.75 10.29
N LEU A 302 -26.87 -13.29 9.53
CA LEU A 302 -27.85 -14.17 8.89
C LEU A 302 -27.19 -15.15 7.89
N PHE A 303 -26.28 -14.66 7.05
CA PHE A 303 -25.53 -15.53 6.13
C PHE A 303 -24.69 -16.58 6.87
N ARG A 304 -24.04 -16.21 7.99
CA ARG A 304 -23.29 -17.17 8.80
C ARG A 304 -24.19 -18.22 9.45
N ALA A 305 -25.33 -17.82 10.00
CA ALA A 305 -26.30 -18.73 10.59
C ALA A 305 -26.82 -19.74 9.55
N GLN A 306 -27.14 -19.27 8.34
CA GLN A 306 -27.59 -20.14 7.25
C GLN A 306 -26.52 -21.14 6.80
N GLN A 307 -25.26 -20.73 6.69
CA GLN A 307 -24.15 -21.64 6.34
C GLN A 307 -23.92 -22.70 7.42
N GLN A 308 -24.07 -22.36 8.71
CA GLN A 308 -23.95 -23.34 9.80
C GLN A 308 -25.07 -24.37 9.76
N GLN A 309 -26.30 -23.95 9.44
CA GLN A 309 -27.43 -24.87 9.26
C GLN A 309 -27.27 -25.82 8.06
N GLN A 310 -26.54 -25.42 7.02
CA GLN A 310 -26.25 -26.27 5.86
C GLN A 310 -25.09 -27.26 6.09
N ARG A 311 -24.15 -26.95 6.98
CA ARG A 311 -23.00 -27.84 7.29
C ARG A 311 -23.30 -28.87 8.38
N GLY A 312 -24.41 -28.71 9.10
CA GLY A 312 -24.89 -29.65 10.13
C GLY A 312 -25.94 -30.66 9.62
N LYS A 313 -26.16 -30.74 8.31
CA LYS A 313 -26.96 -31.77 7.63
C LYS A 313 -26.04 -32.58 6.74
#